data_AF-A0A2S5RE96-F1
#
_entry.id   AF-A0A2S5RE96-F1
#
_cell.length_a   1.000
_cell.length_b   1.000
_cell.length_c   1.000
_cell.angle_alpha   90.00
_cell.angle_beta   90.00
_cell.angle_gamma   90.00
#
_symmetry.space_group_name_H-M   'P 1'
#
loop_
_entity.id
_entity.type
_entity.pdbx_description
1 polymer ?
#
loop_
_entity_poly.entity_id
_entity_poly.type
_entity_poly.pdbx_seq_one_letter_code
_entity_poly.pdbx_strand_id
1 'polypeptide(L)'
;MKYTCLQDVLDEIYSAEYSGDYLPISDEKHWTEGFKTFGTKENMLSALNYYFRIWDQGERRLNWRQEEDGCMIFERAAWTFFYVFEAIPLLKDPSIIPELMRYFLPQGEQAGSWDMEDLWTEMMLQIVANYWDFGPAYMPWVMRSLHLLHPGARSASSYFMSKMIFDTFDYITPEEFPKLPIVDALPLGKRDLVLSLLEDGISEWKNILEQDEITLKNANSEPEINRAKKDVDSAKESLACYQYVRGQLLLLPQEVISIGHR
;
A
#
# COMPACT_ATOMS: atom_id res chain seq x y z
N MET A 1 15.48 28.22 10.92
CA MET A 1 14.47 27.17 10.69
C MET A 1 13.23 27.86 10.13
N LYS A 2 12.74 27.45 8.96
CA LYS A 2 11.65 28.14 8.23
C LYS A 2 10.29 27.98 8.92
N TYR A 3 10.10 26.87 9.62
CA TYR A 3 8.84 26.49 10.27
C TYR A 3 8.94 26.53 11.79
N THR A 4 7.81 26.82 12.43
CA THR A 4 7.59 26.82 13.89
C THR A 4 6.64 25.72 14.34
N CYS A 5 5.79 25.20 13.43
CA CYS A 5 4.91 24.07 13.66
C CYS A 5 4.59 23.31 12.36
N LEU A 6 3.85 22.20 12.46
CA LEU A 6 3.41 21.44 11.29
C LEU A 6 2.49 22.26 10.39
N GLN A 7 1.64 23.12 10.96
CA GLN A 7 0.69 23.93 10.19
C GLN A 7 1.42 24.84 9.20
N ASP A 8 2.58 25.40 9.57
CA ASP A 8 3.37 26.24 8.66
C ASP A 8 3.84 25.47 7.42
N VAL A 9 4.14 24.16 7.56
CA VAL A 9 4.51 23.27 6.45
C VAL A 9 3.30 23.01 5.56
N LEU A 10 2.16 22.69 6.19
CA LEU A 10 0.92 22.37 5.50
C LEU A 10 0.35 23.56 4.73
N ASP A 11 0.40 24.76 5.31
CA ASP A 11 -0.04 26.00 4.67
C ASP A 11 0.84 26.30 3.45
N GLU A 12 2.15 26.08 3.57
CA GLU A 12 3.06 26.29 2.45
C GLU A 12 2.80 25.31 1.30
N ILE A 13 2.61 24.02 1.58
CA ILE A 13 2.26 23.02 0.55
C ILE A 13 0.93 23.37 -0.10
N TYR A 14 -0.07 23.73 0.71
CA TYR A 14 -1.42 24.03 0.23
C TYR A 14 -1.46 25.30 -0.64
N SER A 15 -0.65 26.30 -0.31
CA SER A 15 -0.55 27.58 -1.04
C SER A 15 0.50 27.58 -2.15
N ALA A 16 1.26 26.49 -2.36
CA ALA A 16 2.28 26.43 -3.39
C ALA A 16 1.69 26.67 -4.79
N GLU A 17 2.45 27.37 -5.64
CA GLU A 17 2.04 27.69 -7.02
C GLU A 17 2.12 26.45 -7.90
N TYR A 18 1.06 26.16 -8.63
CA TYR A 18 1.00 25.03 -9.55
C TYR A 18 1.84 25.29 -10.81
N SER A 19 2.63 24.31 -11.23
CA SER A 19 3.28 24.32 -12.53
C SER A 19 2.49 23.42 -13.49
N GLY A 20 1.44 23.97 -14.10
CA GLY A 20 0.47 23.18 -14.88
C GLY A 20 -0.45 22.39 -13.96
N ASP A 21 -0.64 21.09 -14.21
CA ASP A 21 -1.53 20.21 -13.41
C ASP A 21 -0.85 19.62 -12.16
N TYR A 22 0.41 19.99 -11.89
CA TYR A 22 1.23 19.39 -10.83
C TYR A 22 1.74 20.45 -9.83
N LEU A 23 1.76 20.09 -8.54
CA LEU A 23 2.49 20.85 -7.54
C LEU A 23 4.01 20.67 -7.75
N PRO A 24 4.82 21.73 -7.61
CA PRO A 24 6.24 21.69 -7.93
C PRO A 24 7.01 20.82 -6.93
N ILE A 25 7.60 19.75 -7.45
CA ILE A 25 8.50 18.78 -6.77
C ILE A 25 9.78 19.48 -6.22
N SER A 26 10.09 20.70 -6.66
CA SER A 26 11.36 21.38 -6.35
C SER A 26 11.56 21.78 -4.88
N ASP A 27 10.48 21.83 -4.09
CA ASP A 27 10.48 22.32 -2.69
C ASP A 27 10.46 21.19 -1.64
N GLU A 28 10.47 19.92 -2.06
CA GLU A 28 10.31 18.74 -1.19
C GLU A 28 11.32 18.63 -0.03
N LYS A 29 12.56 19.11 -0.22
CA LYS A 29 13.62 18.93 0.79
C LYS A 29 13.32 19.64 2.10
N HIS A 30 12.81 20.85 2.04
CA HIS A 30 12.57 21.63 3.25
C HIS A 30 11.22 21.28 3.88
N TRP A 31 10.21 20.90 3.09
CA TRP A 31 8.99 20.27 3.61
C TRP A 31 9.30 18.99 4.38
N THR A 32 10.19 18.14 3.83
CA THR A 32 10.66 16.93 4.50
C THR A 32 11.32 17.25 5.86
N GLU A 33 12.14 18.30 5.96
CA GLU A 33 12.72 18.73 7.24
C GLU A 33 11.64 19.22 8.22
N GLY A 34 10.63 19.94 7.73
CA GLY A 34 9.46 20.35 8.50
C GLY A 34 8.69 19.15 9.06
N PHE A 35 8.34 18.19 8.21
CA PHE A 35 7.67 16.95 8.61
C PHE A 35 8.50 16.13 9.60
N LYS A 36 9.81 16.00 9.39
CA LYS A 36 10.71 15.32 10.35
C LYS A 36 10.71 15.99 11.72
N THR A 37 10.58 17.30 11.77
CA THR A 37 10.69 18.04 13.03
C THR A 37 9.37 18.18 13.78
N PHE A 38 8.27 18.39 13.05
CA PHE A 38 6.96 18.70 13.64
C PHE A 38 5.91 17.61 13.43
N GLY A 39 6.22 16.60 12.62
CA GLY A 39 5.36 15.45 12.37
C GLY A 39 5.27 14.55 13.59
N THR A 40 4.08 14.49 14.18
CA THR A 40 3.71 13.45 15.14
C THR A 40 2.62 12.58 14.52
N LYS A 41 2.45 11.35 15.02
CA LYS A 41 1.38 10.45 14.57
C LYS A 41 0.02 11.15 14.62
N GLU A 42 -0.30 11.84 15.70
CA GLU A 42 -1.57 12.53 15.91
C GLU A 42 -1.77 13.68 14.91
N ASN A 43 -0.75 14.51 14.71
CA ASN A 43 -0.85 15.67 13.83
C ASN A 43 -0.93 15.24 12.37
N MET A 44 -0.17 14.22 11.96
CA MET A 44 -0.23 13.64 10.62
C MET A 44 -1.62 13.04 10.33
N LEU A 45 -2.18 12.26 11.26
CA LEU A 45 -3.53 11.70 11.12
C LEU A 45 -4.62 12.78 11.08
N SER A 46 -4.44 13.86 11.84
CA SER A 46 -5.35 15.02 11.80
C SER A 46 -5.28 15.71 10.44
N ALA A 47 -4.08 15.95 9.91
CA ALA A 47 -3.87 16.57 8.61
C ALA A 47 -4.45 15.70 7.47
N LEU A 48 -4.13 14.40 7.45
CA LEU A 48 -4.70 13.45 6.49
C LEU A 48 -6.24 13.48 6.52
N ASN A 49 -6.85 13.46 7.70
CA ASN A 49 -8.31 13.52 7.82
C ASN A 49 -8.90 14.83 7.31
N TYR A 50 -8.23 15.95 7.58
CA TYR A 50 -8.67 17.28 7.15
C TYR A 50 -8.67 17.39 5.63
N TYR A 51 -7.54 17.11 4.99
CA TYR A 51 -7.40 17.24 3.54
C TYR A 51 -8.20 16.20 2.77
N PHE A 52 -8.25 14.95 3.26
CA PHE A 52 -9.12 13.93 2.67
C PHE A 52 -10.58 14.37 2.64
N ARG A 53 -11.10 14.99 3.70
CA ARG A 53 -12.49 15.47 3.75
C ARG A 53 -12.78 16.59 2.76
N ILE A 54 -11.82 17.48 2.51
CA ILE A 54 -11.97 18.56 1.52
C ILE A 54 -11.99 17.97 0.11
N TRP A 55 -11.04 17.07 -0.18
CA TRP A 55 -10.99 16.33 -1.44
C TRP A 55 -12.30 15.55 -1.69
N ASP A 56 -12.75 14.76 -0.71
CA ASP A 56 -13.99 13.96 -0.75
C ASP A 56 -15.23 14.81 -1.07
N GLN A 57 -15.33 16.01 -0.50
CA GLN A 57 -16.42 16.95 -0.80
C GLN A 57 -16.37 17.49 -2.23
N GLY A 58 -15.16 17.71 -2.76
CA GLY A 58 -14.93 18.10 -4.15
C GLY A 58 -15.41 17.01 -5.10
N GLU A 59 -14.95 15.77 -4.91
CA GLU A 59 -15.35 14.61 -5.73
C GLU A 59 -16.86 14.35 -5.69
N ARG A 60 -17.51 14.56 -4.53
CA ARG A 60 -18.97 14.49 -4.39
C ARG A 60 -19.73 15.63 -5.04
N ARG A 61 -19.05 16.57 -5.70
CA ARG A 61 -19.63 17.79 -6.30
C ARG A 61 -20.37 18.67 -5.30
N LEU A 62 -20.00 18.60 -4.02
CA LEU A 62 -20.58 19.48 -2.99
C LEU A 62 -19.94 20.87 -3.03
N ASN A 63 -18.61 20.93 -3.20
CA ASN A 63 -17.82 22.17 -3.23
C ASN A 63 -16.87 22.28 -4.44
N TRP A 64 -17.08 21.45 -5.47
CA TRP A 64 -16.16 21.27 -6.60
C TRP A 64 -15.89 22.49 -7.49
N ARG A 65 -16.57 23.62 -7.31
CA ARG A 65 -16.33 24.87 -8.07
C ARG A 65 -15.64 25.96 -7.24
N GLN A 66 -15.24 25.63 -6.01
CA GLN A 66 -14.53 26.58 -5.17
C GLN A 66 -13.06 26.60 -5.61
N GLU A 67 -12.58 27.79 -5.94
CA GLU A 67 -11.26 28.03 -6.51
C GLU A 67 -10.52 29.04 -5.64
N GLU A 68 -9.23 28.81 -5.44
CA GLU A 68 -8.31 29.71 -4.74
C GLU A 68 -7.00 29.79 -5.53
N ASP A 69 -6.62 31.01 -5.91
CA ASP A 69 -5.43 31.32 -6.70
C ASP A 69 -5.30 30.46 -7.98
N GLY A 70 -6.38 30.35 -8.76
CA GLY A 70 -6.35 29.69 -10.07
C GLY A 70 -6.53 28.16 -10.05
N CYS A 71 -6.68 27.54 -8.86
CA CYS A 71 -6.78 26.08 -8.70
C CYS A 71 -7.97 25.70 -7.80
N MET A 72 -8.59 24.55 -8.08
CA MET A 72 -9.70 24.08 -7.27
C MET A 72 -9.23 23.69 -5.86
N ILE A 73 -10.00 24.09 -4.85
CA ILE A 73 -9.70 23.81 -3.44
C ILE A 73 -9.53 22.30 -3.18
N PHE A 74 -10.32 21.45 -3.86
CA PHE A 74 -10.23 20.01 -3.68
C PHE A 74 -8.97 19.40 -4.33
N GLU A 75 -8.44 20.00 -5.40
CA GLU A 75 -7.17 19.60 -6.02
C GLU A 75 -5.98 19.97 -5.11
N ARG A 76 -6.01 21.16 -4.49
CA ARG A 76 -5.05 21.57 -3.43
C ARG A 76 -5.06 20.61 -2.25
N ALA A 77 -6.25 20.24 -1.80
CA ALA A 77 -6.40 19.29 -0.72
C ALA A 77 -5.89 17.89 -1.10
N ALA A 78 -6.13 17.44 -2.34
CA ALA A 78 -5.66 16.14 -2.83
C ALA A 78 -4.13 16.05 -2.74
N TRP A 79 -3.43 17.05 -3.26
CA TRP A 79 -1.97 17.06 -3.21
C TRP A 79 -1.41 17.23 -1.80
N THR A 80 -2.03 18.08 -0.98
CA THR A 80 -1.59 18.24 0.41
C THR A 80 -1.79 16.93 1.19
N PHE A 81 -2.89 16.22 0.94
CA PHE A 81 -3.10 14.87 1.45
C PHE A 81 -1.99 13.91 1.00
N PHE A 82 -1.64 13.93 -0.28
CA PHE A 82 -0.57 13.09 -0.83
C PHE A 82 0.77 13.32 -0.12
N TYR A 83 1.24 14.57 0.00
CA TYR A 83 2.53 14.87 0.65
C TYR A 83 2.53 14.52 2.14
N VAL A 84 1.40 14.70 2.84
CA VAL A 84 1.29 14.24 4.23
C VAL A 84 1.37 12.71 4.30
N PHE A 85 0.75 11.99 3.35
CA PHE A 85 0.80 10.53 3.29
C PHE A 85 2.22 10.03 2.96
N GLU A 86 2.90 10.66 2.02
CA GLU A 86 4.30 10.39 1.65
C GLU A 86 5.27 10.63 2.82
N ALA A 87 4.95 11.58 3.71
CA ALA A 87 5.75 11.87 4.90
C ALA A 87 5.58 10.83 6.03
N ILE A 88 4.61 9.91 5.95
CA ILE A 88 4.34 8.92 7.01
C ILE A 88 5.56 8.08 7.41
N PRO A 89 6.40 7.58 6.48
CA PRO A 89 7.61 6.84 6.82
C PRO A 89 8.61 7.60 7.70
N LEU A 90 8.54 8.93 7.74
CA LEU A 90 9.39 9.76 8.60
C LEU A 90 9.09 9.54 10.09
N LEU A 91 7.89 9.06 10.44
CA LEU A 91 7.52 8.70 11.81
C LEU A 91 8.27 7.46 12.30
N LYS A 92 8.74 6.59 11.39
CA LYS A 92 9.36 5.29 11.71
C LYS A 92 8.54 4.43 12.67
N ASP A 93 7.22 4.61 12.66
CA ASP A 93 6.27 3.91 13.50
C ASP A 93 5.17 3.25 12.65
N PRO A 94 5.25 1.92 12.41
CA PRO A 94 4.23 1.21 11.66
C PRO A 94 2.89 1.08 12.41
N SER A 95 2.80 1.53 13.67
CA SER A 95 1.54 1.53 14.44
C SER A 95 0.44 2.41 13.85
N ILE A 96 0.78 3.27 12.89
CA ILE A 96 -0.15 4.16 12.18
C ILE A 96 -0.94 3.47 11.07
N ILE A 97 -0.48 2.30 10.62
CA ILE A 97 -1.06 1.55 9.48
C ILE A 97 -2.57 1.26 9.63
N PRO A 98 -3.09 0.83 10.80
CA PRO A 98 -4.53 0.62 10.97
C PRO A 98 -5.38 1.84 10.61
N GLU A 99 -4.91 3.04 11.00
CA GLU A 99 -5.59 4.31 10.78
C GLU A 99 -5.54 4.75 9.31
N LEU A 100 -4.57 4.24 8.53
CA LEU A 100 -4.45 4.51 7.09
C LEU A 100 -5.39 3.67 6.24
N MET A 101 -5.87 2.52 6.74
CA MET A 101 -6.72 1.60 5.98
C MET A 101 -7.99 2.26 5.41
N ARG A 102 -8.52 3.27 6.10
CA ARG A 102 -9.72 4.00 5.68
C ARG A 102 -9.56 4.77 4.36
N TYR A 103 -8.33 5.02 3.93
CA TYR A 103 -8.04 5.80 2.73
C TYR A 103 -7.94 4.93 1.46
N PHE A 104 -7.95 3.61 1.60
CA PHE A 104 -8.04 2.69 0.46
C PHE A 104 -9.50 2.42 0.16
N LEU A 105 -9.99 3.14 -0.85
CA LEU A 105 -11.39 3.13 -1.24
C LEU A 105 -11.73 1.90 -2.09
N PRO A 106 -13.03 1.53 -2.19
CA PRO A 106 -13.46 0.45 -3.07
C PRO A 106 -13.15 0.77 -4.53
N GLN A 107 -12.93 -0.26 -5.36
CA GLN A 107 -12.70 -0.13 -6.81
C GLN A 107 -13.81 -0.81 -7.63
N GLY A 108 -13.84 -0.53 -8.94
CA GLY A 108 -14.76 -1.14 -9.90
C GLY A 108 -16.24 -0.78 -9.67
N GLU A 109 -17.16 -1.73 -9.85
CA GLU A 109 -18.61 -1.51 -9.67
C GLU A 109 -19.00 -1.13 -8.21
N GLN A 110 -18.09 -1.32 -7.26
CA GLN A 110 -18.27 -0.95 -5.85
C GLN A 110 -17.58 0.37 -5.50
N ALA A 111 -16.67 0.86 -6.35
CA ALA A 111 -16.30 2.26 -6.35
C ALA A 111 -17.61 3.02 -6.58
N GLY A 112 -17.90 4.03 -5.78
CA GLY A 112 -19.08 4.86 -6.03
C GLY A 112 -18.90 5.64 -7.33
N SER A 113 -19.21 6.93 -7.33
CA SER A 113 -18.77 7.81 -8.43
C SER A 113 -17.27 8.11 -8.39
N TRP A 114 -16.47 7.33 -7.64
CA TRP A 114 -15.12 7.70 -7.21
C TRP A 114 -14.15 6.61 -7.58
N ASP A 115 -13.06 7.02 -8.20
CA ASP A 115 -11.89 6.17 -8.31
C ASP A 115 -10.65 6.96 -7.87
N MET A 116 -9.94 6.45 -6.87
CA MET A 116 -8.62 6.96 -6.50
C MET A 116 -7.51 6.28 -7.33
N GLU A 117 -7.87 5.38 -8.25
CA GLU A 117 -6.92 4.79 -9.21
C GLU A 117 -6.18 5.86 -10.00
N ASP A 118 -6.79 7.03 -10.23
CA ASP A 118 -6.22 7.99 -11.18
C ASP A 118 -5.03 8.81 -10.66
N LEU A 119 -4.74 8.84 -9.34
CA LEU A 119 -3.64 9.68 -8.85
C LEU A 119 -2.61 8.97 -7.96
N TRP A 120 -2.97 8.32 -6.85
CA TRP A 120 -1.94 7.88 -5.87
C TRP A 120 -2.19 6.56 -5.13
N THR A 121 -3.22 5.79 -5.46
CA THR A 121 -3.51 4.53 -4.73
C THR A 121 -2.31 3.59 -4.70
N GLU A 122 -1.63 3.41 -5.83
CA GLU A 122 -0.41 2.58 -5.89
C GLU A 122 0.71 3.11 -4.99
N MET A 123 0.95 4.43 -5.01
CA MET A 123 1.97 5.05 -4.18
C MET A 123 1.66 4.92 -2.68
N MET A 124 0.39 5.11 -2.30
CA MET A 124 -0.07 4.93 -0.92
C MET A 124 0.10 3.47 -0.45
N LEU A 125 -0.21 2.50 -1.33
CA LEU A 125 0.01 1.08 -1.07
C LEU A 125 1.49 0.80 -0.82
N GLN A 126 2.37 1.34 -1.68
CA GLN A 126 3.82 1.21 -1.54
C GLN A 126 4.33 1.81 -0.22
N ILE A 127 3.84 2.99 0.18
CA ILE A 127 4.21 3.65 1.45
C ILE A 127 3.83 2.79 2.66
N VAL A 128 2.62 2.22 2.67
CA VAL A 128 2.14 1.39 3.78
C VAL A 128 2.92 0.08 3.90
N ALA A 129 3.23 -0.56 2.78
CA ALA A 129 3.94 -1.83 2.73
C ALA A 129 5.38 -1.67 2.22
N ASN A 130 6.12 -0.70 2.79
CA ASN A 130 7.51 -0.46 2.44
C ASN A 130 8.49 -1.15 3.42
N TYR A 131 9.12 -2.22 2.95
CA TYR A 131 10.19 -2.90 3.70
C TYR A 131 11.40 -1.99 3.97
N TRP A 132 11.74 -1.06 3.08
CA TRP A 132 12.89 -0.17 3.28
C TRP A 132 12.68 0.84 4.41
N ASP A 133 11.43 1.23 4.65
CA ASP A 133 11.10 2.23 5.66
C ASP A 133 10.81 1.64 7.03
N PHE A 134 10.10 0.51 7.08
CA PHE A 134 9.64 -0.12 8.31
C PHE A 134 10.28 -1.48 8.60
N GLY A 135 11.07 -2.03 7.67
CA GLY A 135 11.58 -3.40 7.75
C GLY A 135 10.43 -4.41 7.82
N PRO A 136 10.65 -5.61 8.38
CA PRO A 136 9.58 -6.60 8.57
C PRO A 136 8.52 -6.15 9.60
N ALA A 137 8.73 -5.04 10.32
CA ALA A 137 7.83 -4.59 11.37
C ALA A 137 6.47 -4.11 10.84
N TYR A 138 6.35 -3.76 9.55
CA TYR A 138 5.03 -3.40 8.98
C TYR A 138 4.09 -4.60 8.86
N MET A 139 4.62 -5.82 8.67
CA MET A 139 3.80 -6.99 8.32
C MET A 139 2.77 -7.34 9.40
N PRO A 140 3.11 -7.38 10.70
CA PRO A 140 2.12 -7.58 11.76
C PRO A 140 1.01 -6.52 11.77
N TRP A 141 1.36 -5.26 11.48
CA TRP A 141 0.42 -4.15 11.45
C TRP A 141 -0.49 -4.17 10.23
N VAL A 142 0.03 -4.55 9.06
CA VAL A 142 -0.80 -4.76 7.87
C VAL A 142 -1.70 -5.97 8.06
N MET A 143 -1.15 -7.12 8.45
CA MET A 143 -1.90 -8.37 8.61
C MET A 143 -3.10 -8.22 9.56
N ARG A 144 -2.91 -7.57 10.72
CA ARG A 144 -4.02 -7.31 11.66
C ARG A 144 -5.04 -6.32 11.11
N SER A 145 -4.65 -5.46 10.18
CA SER A 145 -5.48 -4.35 9.69
C SER A 145 -6.22 -4.67 8.39
N LEU A 146 -5.92 -5.78 7.71
CA LEU A 146 -6.61 -6.18 6.47
C LEU A 146 -8.14 -6.17 6.58
N HIS A 147 -8.67 -6.52 7.75
CA HIS A 147 -10.12 -6.54 7.99
C HIS A 147 -10.76 -5.14 8.11
N LEU A 148 -9.95 -4.08 8.26
CA LEU A 148 -10.41 -2.69 8.32
C LEU A 148 -10.63 -2.09 6.93
N LEU A 149 -10.06 -2.71 5.90
CA LEU A 149 -10.30 -2.32 4.51
C LEU A 149 -11.75 -2.58 4.14
N HIS A 150 -12.31 -1.72 3.28
CA HIS A 150 -13.62 -1.97 2.71
C HIS A 150 -13.59 -3.27 1.89
N PRO A 151 -14.64 -4.12 1.90
CA PRO A 151 -14.67 -5.36 1.12
C PRO A 151 -14.40 -5.16 -0.38
N GLY A 152 -14.82 -4.01 -0.93
CA GLY A 152 -14.55 -3.60 -2.31
C GLY A 152 -13.14 -3.06 -2.59
N ALA A 153 -12.30 -2.86 -1.56
CA ALA A 153 -10.88 -2.53 -1.69
C ALA A 153 -10.02 -3.81 -1.74
N ARG A 154 -10.51 -4.82 -2.48
CA ARG A 154 -9.88 -6.15 -2.53
C ARG A 154 -8.50 -6.10 -3.16
N SER A 155 -8.30 -5.25 -4.16
CA SER A 155 -6.99 -5.00 -4.80
C SER A 155 -5.94 -4.54 -3.79
N ALA A 156 -6.26 -3.58 -2.91
CA ALA A 156 -5.38 -3.13 -1.84
C ALA A 156 -5.01 -4.29 -0.88
N SER A 157 -6.01 -5.10 -0.50
CA SER A 157 -5.79 -6.28 0.34
C SER A 157 -4.86 -7.31 -0.34
N SER A 158 -5.07 -7.57 -1.63
CA SER A 158 -4.24 -8.46 -2.43
C SER A 158 -2.82 -7.93 -2.60
N TYR A 159 -2.67 -6.62 -2.86
CA TYR A 159 -1.38 -5.95 -2.93
C TYR A 159 -0.60 -6.13 -1.63
N PHE A 160 -1.22 -5.82 -0.49
CA PHE A 160 -0.57 -5.98 0.81
C PHE A 160 -0.17 -7.41 1.11
N MET A 161 -1.02 -8.39 0.79
CA MET A 161 -0.68 -9.80 0.95
C MET A 161 0.52 -10.19 0.07
N SER A 162 0.48 -9.83 -1.21
CA SER A 162 1.55 -10.06 -2.18
C SER A 162 2.87 -9.45 -1.70
N LYS A 163 2.82 -8.19 -1.27
CA LYS A 163 3.99 -7.44 -0.81
C LYS A 163 4.63 -8.09 0.43
N MET A 164 3.85 -8.50 1.42
CA MET A 164 4.36 -9.22 2.59
C MET A 164 4.98 -10.58 2.24
N ILE A 165 4.41 -11.30 1.26
CA ILE A 165 4.96 -12.59 0.80
C ILE A 165 6.32 -12.35 0.16
N PHE A 166 6.39 -11.50 -0.86
CA PHE A 166 7.63 -11.26 -1.60
C PHE A 166 8.70 -10.61 -0.72
N ASP A 167 8.35 -9.61 0.09
CA ASP A 167 9.30 -9.04 1.05
C ASP A 167 9.78 -10.06 2.10
N THR A 168 9.05 -11.14 2.36
CA THR A 168 9.58 -12.22 3.21
C THR A 168 10.64 -13.03 2.47
N PHE A 169 10.33 -13.50 1.26
CA PHE A 169 11.17 -14.45 0.54
C PHE A 169 12.37 -13.79 -0.16
N ASP A 170 12.22 -12.56 -0.66
CA ASP A 170 13.28 -11.80 -1.35
C ASP A 170 14.44 -11.43 -0.41
N TYR A 171 14.19 -11.38 0.90
CA TYR A 171 15.16 -11.01 1.92
C TYR A 171 15.63 -12.20 2.77
N ILE A 172 15.35 -13.45 2.35
CA ILE A 172 15.94 -14.64 2.98
C ILE A 172 17.40 -14.75 2.55
N THR A 173 18.30 -14.83 3.54
CA THR A 173 19.72 -15.12 3.33
C THR A 173 19.98 -16.63 3.50
N PRO A 174 20.59 -17.32 2.51
CA PRO A 174 20.84 -18.77 2.58
C PRO A 174 21.69 -19.24 3.77
N GLU A 175 22.51 -18.35 4.32
CA GLU A 175 23.45 -18.64 5.40
C GLU A 175 22.85 -18.54 6.81
N GLU A 176 21.62 -18.03 6.92
CA GLU A 176 20.93 -17.86 8.20
C GLU A 176 19.67 -18.74 8.27
N PHE A 177 19.24 -19.07 9.49
CA PHE A 177 17.94 -19.72 9.64
C PHE A 177 16.86 -18.76 9.14
N PRO A 178 15.98 -19.18 8.22
CA PRO A 178 15.08 -18.26 7.55
C PRO A 178 14.12 -17.66 8.57
N LYS A 179 14.15 -16.33 8.69
CA LYS A 179 13.08 -15.58 9.33
C LYS A 179 11.94 -15.50 8.34
N LEU A 180 10.72 -15.78 8.81
CA LEU A 180 9.53 -15.78 7.97
C LEU A 180 8.50 -14.80 8.56
N PRO A 181 8.73 -13.47 8.47
CA PRO A 181 7.92 -12.49 9.19
C PRO A 181 6.44 -12.52 8.81
N ILE A 182 6.11 -12.86 7.55
CA ILE A 182 4.72 -13.08 7.16
C ILE A 182 4.07 -14.25 7.93
N VAL A 183 4.81 -15.35 8.14
CA VAL A 183 4.32 -16.53 8.86
C VAL A 183 4.06 -16.18 10.32
N ASP A 184 4.96 -15.41 10.94
CA ASP A 184 4.80 -14.90 12.29
C ASP A 184 3.59 -13.95 12.42
N ALA A 185 3.25 -13.23 11.34
CA ALA A 185 2.12 -12.32 11.31
C ALA A 185 0.77 -13.04 11.09
N LEU A 186 0.72 -14.20 10.43
CA LEU A 186 -0.53 -14.90 10.06
C LEU A 186 -1.58 -15.01 11.18
N PRO A 187 -1.23 -15.32 12.46
CA PRO A 187 -2.21 -15.41 13.55
C PRO A 187 -2.98 -14.11 13.82
N LEU A 188 -2.46 -12.96 13.38
CA LEU A 188 -3.06 -11.65 13.62
C LEU A 188 -4.16 -11.31 12.59
N GLY A 189 -4.18 -12.00 11.45
CA GLY A 189 -5.11 -11.74 10.37
C GLY A 189 -6.43 -12.50 10.54
N LYS A 190 -7.50 -11.99 9.92
CA LYS A 190 -8.79 -12.69 9.85
C LYS A 190 -8.66 -13.90 8.93
N ARG A 191 -8.63 -15.11 9.51
CA ARG A 191 -8.32 -16.36 8.79
C ARG A 191 -9.06 -16.49 7.46
N ASP A 192 -10.37 -16.31 7.43
CA ASP A 192 -11.15 -16.47 6.20
C ASP A 192 -10.76 -15.45 5.13
N LEU A 193 -10.50 -14.20 5.54
CA LEU A 193 -10.03 -13.16 4.63
C LEU A 193 -8.63 -13.50 4.10
N VAL A 194 -7.68 -13.77 4.99
CA VAL A 194 -6.28 -14.12 4.64
C VAL A 194 -6.26 -15.35 3.72
N LEU A 195 -7.02 -16.39 4.06
CA LEU A 195 -7.13 -17.60 3.26
C LEU A 195 -7.67 -17.28 1.87
N SER A 196 -8.72 -16.46 1.76
CA SER A 196 -9.26 -16.06 0.46
C SER A 196 -8.24 -15.28 -0.39
N LEU A 197 -7.45 -14.40 0.22
CA LEU A 197 -6.41 -13.63 -0.48
C LEU A 197 -5.27 -14.54 -0.99
N LEU A 198 -4.89 -15.53 -0.18
CA LEU A 198 -3.91 -16.54 -0.57
C LEU A 198 -4.44 -17.44 -1.70
N GLU A 199 -5.72 -17.83 -1.66
CA GLU A 199 -6.34 -18.66 -2.69
C GLU A 199 -6.52 -17.91 -4.02
N ASP A 200 -6.85 -16.62 -3.96
CA ASP A 200 -6.87 -15.74 -5.14
C ASP A 200 -5.48 -15.66 -5.77
N GLY A 201 -4.44 -15.35 -4.99
CA GLY A 201 -3.07 -15.25 -5.51
C GLY A 201 -2.53 -16.58 -6.05
N ILE A 202 -2.87 -17.72 -5.43
CA ILE A 202 -2.55 -19.05 -5.97
C ILE A 202 -3.22 -19.27 -7.32
N SER A 203 -4.50 -18.90 -7.45
CA SER A 203 -5.23 -19.02 -8.71
C SER A 203 -4.62 -18.14 -9.80
N GLU A 204 -4.26 -16.91 -9.46
CA GLU A 204 -3.59 -15.96 -10.36
C GLU A 204 -2.24 -16.50 -10.84
N TRP A 205 -1.35 -16.93 -9.94
CA TRP A 205 -0.04 -17.48 -10.31
C TRP A 205 -0.13 -18.79 -11.10
N LYS A 206 -1.16 -19.61 -10.88
CA LYS A 206 -1.43 -20.77 -11.74
C LYS A 206 -1.78 -20.37 -13.17
N ASN A 207 -2.63 -19.35 -13.32
CA ASN A 207 -3.00 -18.84 -14.64
C ASN A 207 -1.78 -18.22 -15.34
N ILE A 208 -0.96 -17.44 -14.64
CA ILE A 208 0.28 -16.86 -15.16
C ILE A 208 1.23 -17.98 -15.61
N LEU A 209 1.48 -18.98 -14.75
CA LEU A 209 2.33 -20.12 -15.08
C LEU A 209 1.84 -20.86 -16.34
N GLU A 210 0.53 -21.07 -16.49
CA GLU A 210 -0.03 -21.70 -17.69
C GLU A 210 0.25 -20.87 -18.95
N GLN A 211 0.09 -19.55 -18.89
CA GLN A 211 0.40 -18.65 -20.01
C GLN A 211 1.90 -18.62 -20.34
N ASP A 212 2.76 -18.61 -19.33
CA ASP A 212 4.22 -18.63 -19.50
C ASP A 212 4.68 -19.96 -20.11
N GLU A 213 4.08 -21.09 -19.71
CA GLU A 213 4.36 -22.39 -20.32
C GLU A 213 3.90 -22.48 -21.78
N ILE A 214 2.77 -21.86 -22.12
CA ILE A 214 2.31 -21.74 -23.52
C ILE A 214 3.31 -20.88 -24.32
N THR A 215 3.74 -19.75 -23.75
CA THR A 215 4.72 -18.84 -24.36
C THR A 215 6.05 -19.55 -24.61
N LEU A 216 6.53 -20.33 -23.65
CA LEU A 216 7.75 -21.14 -23.79
C LEU A 216 7.63 -22.19 -24.90
N LYS A 217 6.49 -22.87 -25.03
CA LYS A 217 6.25 -23.86 -26.10
C LYS A 217 6.24 -23.23 -27.49
N ASN A 218 5.82 -21.97 -27.59
CA ASN A 218 5.70 -21.22 -28.84
C ASN A 218 6.95 -20.40 -29.19
N ALA A 219 7.95 -20.35 -28.31
CA ALA A 219 9.19 -19.61 -28.54
C ALA A 219 10.02 -20.27 -29.65
N ASN A 220 10.48 -19.48 -30.63
CA ASN A 220 11.09 -20.00 -31.84
C ASN A 220 12.56 -19.59 -32.01
N SER A 221 13.08 -18.79 -31.09
CA SER A 221 14.48 -18.37 -31.06
C SER A 221 15.08 -18.58 -29.68
N GLU A 222 16.39 -18.79 -29.62
CA GLU A 222 17.12 -18.99 -28.36
C GLU A 222 16.92 -17.83 -27.35
N PRO A 223 16.91 -16.54 -27.75
CA PRO A 223 16.58 -15.45 -26.85
C PRO A 223 15.17 -15.52 -26.27
N GLU A 224 14.16 -15.86 -27.09
CA GLU A 224 12.77 -16.02 -26.65
C GLU A 224 12.61 -17.20 -25.70
N ILE A 225 13.24 -18.33 -26.01
CA ILE A 225 13.23 -19.53 -25.16
C ILE A 225 13.84 -19.20 -23.79
N ASN A 226 14.97 -18.48 -23.76
CA ASN A 226 15.63 -18.12 -22.50
C ASN A 226 14.80 -17.15 -21.65
N ARG A 227 14.13 -16.16 -22.28
CA ARG A 227 13.20 -15.28 -21.58
C ARG A 227 12.01 -16.07 -21.01
N ALA A 228 11.32 -16.85 -21.85
CA ALA A 228 10.14 -17.59 -21.42
C ALA A 228 10.45 -18.65 -20.34
N LYS A 229 11.64 -19.26 -20.35
CA LYS A 229 12.09 -20.12 -19.24
C LYS A 229 12.19 -19.37 -17.92
N LYS A 230 12.78 -18.17 -17.95
CA LYS A 230 12.91 -17.32 -16.76
C LYS A 230 11.53 -16.92 -16.22
N ASP A 231 10.59 -16.60 -17.10
CA ASP A 231 9.22 -16.25 -16.71
C ASP A 231 8.51 -17.44 -16.05
N VAL A 232 8.60 -18.64 -16.66
CA VAL A 232 8.08 -19.89 -16.07
C VAL A 232 8.70 -20.19 -14.70
N ASP A 233 10.01 -20.03 -14.55
CA ASP A 233 10.69 -20.28 -13.27
C ASP A 233 10.26 -19.27 -12.21
N SER A 234 10.15 -17.98 -12.57
CA SER A 234 9.65 -16.91 -11.72
C SER A 234 8.20 -17.16 -11.26
N ALA A 235 7.33 -17.61 -12.16
CA ALA A 235 5.94 -17.95 -11.83
C ALA A 235 5.86 -19.17 -10.90
N LYS A 236 6.71 -20.18 -11.09
CA LYS A 236 6.80 -21.35 -10.19
C LYS A 236 7.24 -20.95 -8.79
N GLU A 237 8.27 -20.10 -8.68
CA GLU A 237 8.78 -19.60 -7.41
C GLU A 237 7.69 -18.79 -6.68
N SER A 238 7.03 -17.88 -7.40
CA SER A 238 5.93 -17.07 -6.84
C SER A 238 4.77 -17.94 -6.35
N LEU A 239 4.36 -18.92 -7.16
CA LEU A 239 3.33 -19.90 -6.78
C LEU A 239 3.72 -20.70 -5.53
N ALA A 240 4.99 -21.13 -5.44
CA ALA A 240 5.51 -21.87 -4.29
C ALA A 240 5.47 -21.01 -3.01
N CYS A 241 5.82 -19.73 -3.08
CA CYS A 241 5.75 -18.80 -1.96
C CYS A 241 4.33 -18.69 -1.39
N TYR A 242 3.34 -18.47 -2.25
CA TYR A 242 1.93 -18.42 -1.86
C TYR A 242 1.43 -19.74 -1.26
N GLN A 243 1.77 -20.87 -1.89
CA GLN A 243 1.38 -22.20 -1.40
C GLN A 243 2.01 -22.50 -0.04
N TYR A 244 3.26 -22.10 0.17
CA TYR A 244 3.95 -22.25 1.44
C TYR A 244 3.24 -21.48 2.55
N VAL A 245 2.96 -20.18 2.34
CA VAL A 245 2.29 -19.32 3.33
C VAL A 245 0.88 -19.85 3.64
N ARG A 246 0.13 -20.29 2.62
CA ARG A 246 -1.16 -20.97 2.82
C ARG A 246 -1.02 -22.24 3.66
N GLY A 247 0.00 -23.05 3.39
CA GLY A 247 0.32 -24.24 4.19
C GLY A 247 0.51 -23.89 5.66
N GLN A 248 1.29 -22.86 5.96
CA GLN A 248 1.52 -22.38 7.34
C GLN A 248 0.22 -21.92 8.01
N LEU A 249 -0.63 -21.15 7.31
CA LEU A 249 -1.93 -20.73 7.83
C LEU A 249 -2.83 -21.92 8.20
N LEU A 250 -2.82 -22.97 7.38
CA LEU A 250 -3.63 -24.16 7.60
C LEU A 250 -3.14 -25.00 8.78
N LEU A 251 -1.85 -24.94 9.12
CA LEU A 251 -1.27 -25.62 10.28
C LEU A 251 -1.55 -24.90 11.61
N LEU A 252 -1.95 -23.62 11.58
CA LEU A 252 -2.27 -22.88 12.79
C LEU A 252 -3.52 -23.46 13.48
N PRO A 253 -3.46 -23.78 14.80
CA PRO A 253 -4.62 -24.21 15.56
C PRO A 253 -5.73 -23.17 15.56
N GLN A 254 -6.98 -23.62 15.56
CA GLN A 254 -8.14 -22.72 15.49
C GLN A 254 -8.23 -21.80 16.72
N GLU A 255 -7.73 -22.26 17.87
CA GLU A 255 -7.68 -21.52 19.14
C GLU A 255 -6.74 -20.30 19.08
N VAL A 256 -5.60 -20.41 18.41
CA VAL A 256 -4.59 -19.33 18.29
C VAL A 256 -5.14 -18.15 17.46
N ILE A 257 -6.02 -18.44 16.51
CA ILE A 257 -6.58 -17.48 15.55
C ILE A 257 -7.69 -16.65 16.18
N SER A 258 -8.44 -17.23 17.11
CA SER A 258 -9.51 -16.52 17.83
C SER A 258 -9.00 -15.44 18.79
N ILE A 259 -7.70 -15.46 19.14
CA ILE A 259 -7.08 -14.53 20.08
C ILE A 259 -6.59 -13.25 19.38
N GLY A 260 -6.11 -13.35 18.14
CA GLY A 260 -5.64 -12.20 17.34
C GLY A 260 -6.73 -11.19 16.94
N HIS A 261 -8.01 -11.52 17.23
CA HIS A 261 -9.19 -10.70 16.97
C HIS A 261 -9.69 -9.89 18.16
N ARG A 262 -9.00 -9.94 19.31
CA ARG A 262 -9.34 -9.15 20.49
C ARG A 262 -8.65 -7.79 20.52
#